data_AF-A0A3G6PLA5-F1
#
_entry.id   AF-A0A3G6PLA5-F1
#
_cell.length_a   1.000
_cell.length_b   1.000
_cell.length_c   1.000
_cell.angle_alpha   90.00
_cell.angle_beta   90.00
_cell.angle_gamma   90.00
#
_symmetry.space_group_name_H-M   'P 1'
#
loop_
_entity.id
_entity.type
_entity.pdbx_description
1 polymer ?
#
loop_
_entity_poly.entity_id
_entity_poly.type
_entity_poly.pdbx_seq_one_letter_code
_entity_poly.pdbx_strand_id
1 'polypeptide(L)'
;METKWVFPGWHAGLTMMTAEINGKIKLVETENPSVILAEIELNKFDRFVNNPEYVMEYGRIAGAYESIGRYLGKEIKKSLK
;
A
#
# COMPACT_ATOMS: atom_id res chain seq x y z
N MET A 1 4.06 7.05 6.32
CA MET A 1 2.74 6.59 5.83
C MET A 1 1.76 6.70 6.97
N GLU A 2 0.56 7.21 6.69
CA GLU A 2 -0.53 7.32 7.66
C GLU A 2 -1.62 6.32 7.28
N THR A 3 -1.61 5.16 7.94
CA THR A 3 -2.64 4.14 7.76
C THR A 3 -3.86 4.50 8.62
N LYS A 4 -5.02 4.67 7.99
CA LYS A 4 -6.29 4.92 8.70
C LYS A 4 -7.04 3.64 9.00
N TRP A 5 -7.05 2.71 8.05
CA TRP A 5 -7.76 1.44 8.19
C TRP A 5 -7.13 0.37 7.33
N VAL A 6 -7.18 -0.87 7.82
CA VAL A 6 -6.69 -2.06 7.13
C VAL A 6 -7.80 -3.09 7.11
N PHE A 7 -8.17 -3.52 5.90
CA PHE A 7 -8.88 -4.78 5.72
C PHE A 7 -7.85 -5.89 5.59
N PRO A 8 -7.89 -6.94 6.41
CA PRO A 8 -6.93 -8.05 6.31
C PRO A 8 -7.13 -8.94 5.08
N GLY A 9 -8.27 -8.83 4.40
CA GLY A 9 -8.68 -9.83 3.39
C GLY A 9 -8.99 -11.18 4.03
N TRP A 10 -9.25 -12.18 3.20
CA TRP A 10 -9.54 -13.54 3.66
C TRP A 10 -9.15 -14.57 2.61
N HIS A 11 -9.01 -15.82 3.03
CA HIS A 11 -8.68 -16.94 2.16
C HIS A 11 -9.59 -18.13 2.51
N ALA A 12 -10.41 -18.59 1.56
CA ALA A 12 -11.37 -19.68 1.75
C ALA A 12 -11.13 -20.80 0.73
N GLY A 13 -9.91 -21.34 0.72
CA GLY A 13 -9.50 -22.45 -0.16
C GLY A 13 -9.24 -22.00 -1.59
N LEU A 14 -10.23 -22.15 -2.46
CA LEU A 14 -10.12 -21.82 -3.90
C LEU A 14 -10.38 -20.34 -4.22
N THR A 15 -10.89 -19.58 -3.25
CA THR A 15 -11.17 -18.15 -3.39
C THR A 15 -10.45 -17.37 -2.30
N MET A 16 -10.04 -16.15 -2.64
CA MET A 16 -9.38 -15.23 -1.73
C MET A 16 -9.77 -13.79 -2.03
N MET A 17 -9.64 -12.96 -1.00
CA MET A 17 -9.71 -11.51 -1.09
C MET A 17 -8.42 -10.92 -0.53
N THR A 18 -7.85 -9.96 -1.26
CA THR A 18 -6.64 -9.26 -0.84
C THR A 18 -6.88 -8.40 0.39
N ALA A 19 -5.80 -8.00 1.04
CA ALA A 19 -5.87 -6.93 2.02
C ALA A 19 -6.10 -5.59 1.29
N GLU A 20 -6.87 -4.71 1.92
CA GLU A 20 -7.11 -3.35 1.44
C GLU A 20 -6.56 -2.36 2.47
N ILE A 21 -5.90 -1.31 2.00
CA ILE A 21 -5.38 -0.25 2.88
C ILE A 21 -6.04 1.08 2.53
N ASN A 22 -6.55 1.74 3.56
CA ASN A 22 -7.01 3.12 3.50
C ASN A 22 -6.05 4.00 4.31
N GLY A 23 -5.65 5.13 3.73
CA GLY A 23 -4.65 5.99 4.36
C GLY A 23 -4.10 7.05 3.44
N LYS A 24 -2.96 7.59 3.83
CA LYS A 24 -2.23 8.60 3.07
C LYS A 24 -0.74 8.32 3.08
N ILE A 25 -0.06 8.59 1.97
CA ILE A 25 1.39 8.67 1.90
C ILE A 25 1.75 10.15 1.80
N LYS A 26 2.66 10.61 2.65
CA LYS A 26 3.21 11.96 2.60
C LYS A 26 4.69 11.86 2.27
N LEU A 27 5.11 12.59 1.25
CA LEU A 27 6.51 12.91 1.02
C LEU A 27 6.75 14.25 1.70
N VAL A 28 7.79 14.32 2.53
CA VAL A 28 8.11 15.50 3.35
C VAL A 28 9.55 15.91 3.10
N GLU A 29 9.88 17.17 3.36
CA GLU A 29 11.28 17.61 3.34
C GLU A 29 12.09 16.91 4.45
N THR A 30 13.28 16.43 4.10
CA THR A 30 14.17 15.74 5.05
C THR A 30 14.54 16.62 6.24
N GLU A 31 14.82 17.90 6.00
CA GLU A 31 15.25 18.86 7.03
C GLU A 31 14.06 19.41 7.84
N ASN A 32 12.83 19.35 7.31
CA ASN A 32 11.63 19.82 7.99
C ASN A 32 10.40 18.95 7.64
N PRO A 33 10.09 17.92 8.44
CA PRO A 33 8.95 17.03 8.21
C PRO A 33 7.57 17.73 8.25
N SER A 34 7.50 18.99 8.71
CA SER A 34 6.27 19.78 8.68
C SER A 34 5.93 20.29 7.27
N VAL A 35 6.92 20.34 6.38
CA VAL A 35 6.73 20.72 4.97
C VAL A 35 6.37 19.47 4.18
N ILE A 36 5.11 19.39 3.73
CA ILE A 36 4.60 18.30 2.89
C ILE A 36 4.84 18.65 1.43
N LEU A 37 5.67 17.87 0.75
CA LEU A 37 6.01 18.04 -0.66
C LEU A 37 4.98 17.38 -1.59
N ALA A 38 4.42 16.24 -1.17
CA ALA A 38 3.37 15.55 -1.90
C ALA A 38 2.52 14.70 -0.96
N GLU A 39 1.25 14.53 -1.30
CA GLU A 39 0.32 13.64 -0.61
C GLU A 39 -0.38 12.72 -1.61
N ILE A 40 -0.46 11.43 -1.28
CA ILE A 40 -1.14 10.41 -2.08
C ILE A 40 -2.18 9.75 -1.20
N GLU A 41 -3.45 9.86 -1.59
CA GLU A 41 -4.54 9.19 -0.91
C GLU A 41 -4.62 7.72 -1.33
N LEU A 42 -4.74 6.85 -0.34
CA LEU A 42 -5.00 5.43 -0.51
C LEU A 42 -6.46 5.20 -0.12
N ASN A 43 -7.30 4.92 -1.11
CA ASN A 43 -8.71 4.59 -0.90
C ASN A 43 -8.93 3.14 -1.32
N LYS A 44 -9.15 2.27 -0.33
CA LYS A 44 -9.26 0.81 -0.50
C LYS A 44 -8.21 0.24 -1.45
N PHE A 45 -6.95 0.62 -1.25
CA PHE A 45 -5.87 0.18 -2.12
C PHE A 45 -5.60 -1.31 -1.89
N ASP A 46 -5.80 -2.12 -2.93
CA ASP A 46 -5.95 -3.58 -2.81
C ASP A 46 -5.16 -4.37 -3.87
N ARG A 47 -4.20 -3.71 -4.55
CA ARG A 47 -3.47 -4.32 -5.66
C ARG A 47 -2.78 -5.61 -5.22
N PHE A 48 -3.06 -6.68 -5.93
CA PHE A 48 -2.44 -7.98 -5.72
C PHE A 48 -0.95 -7.93 -6.09
N VAL A 49 -0.11 -8.39 -5.18
CA VAL A 49 1.22 -8.94 -5.48
C VAL A 49 1.10 -10.46 -5.35
N ASN A 50 1.98 -11.26 -5.95
CA ASN A 50 2.04 -12.72 -5.70
C ASN A 50 3.20 -13.05 -4.74
N ASN A 51 2.95 -13.82 -3.69
CA ASN A 51 3.80 -14.05 -2.51
C ASN A 51 3.37 -15.38 -1.88
N PRO A 52 4.31 -16.28 -1.52
CA PRO A 52 4.00 -17.55 -0.87
C PRO A 52 3.16 -17.43 0.42
N GLU A 53 3.16 -16.27 1.10
CA GLU A 53 2.52 -16.10 2.41
C GLU A 53 1.04 -15.67 2.37
N TYR A 54 0.42 -15.52 1.19
CA TYR A 54 -0.95 -14.97 1.06
C TYR A 54 -2.08 -15.76 1.71
N VAL A 55 -1.85 -17.03 2.04
CA VAL A 55 -2.82 -17.83 2.80
C VAL A 55 -3.00 -17.24 4.20
N MET A 56 -1.94 -16.65 4.76
CA MET A 56 -1.96 -16.03 6.08
C MET A 56 -2.34 -14.56 6.00
N GLU A 57 -3.03 -14.08 7.03
CA GLU A 57 -3.45 -12.67 7.15
C GLU A 57 -2.29 -11.69 7.04
N TYR A 58 -1.22 -11.93 7.80
CA TYR A 58 -0.05 -11.06 7.80
C TYR A 58 0.62 -10.99 6.42
N GLY A 59 0.63 -12.10 5.67
CA GLY A 59 1.16 -12.13 4.30
C GLY A 59 0.33 -11.28 3.33
N ARG A 60 -1.00 -11.28 3.47
CA ARG A 60 -1.89 -10.38 2.70
C ARG A 60 -1.64 -8.92 3.01
N ILE A 61 -1.56 -8.57 4.29
CA ILE A 61 -1.32 -7.19 4.73
C ILE A 61 0.05 -6.72 4.23
N ALA A 62 1.10 -7.54 4.38
CA ALA A 62 2.43 -7.24 3.88
C ALA A 62 2.43 -7.02 2.36
N GLY A 63 1.72 -7.88 1.61
CA GLY A 63 1.54 -7.74 0.18
C GLY A 63 0.87 -6.43 -0.24
N ALA A 64 -0.13 -5.97 0.50
CA ALA A 64 -0.76 -4.67 0.23
C ALA A 64 0.22 -3.49 0.42
N TYR A 65 1.03 -3.49 1.49
CA TYR A 65 2.09 -2.49 1.69
C TYR A 65 3.16 -2.54 0.61
N GLU A 66 3.56 -3.74 0.18
CA GLU A 66 4.51 -3.90 -0.93
C GLU A 66 3.95 -3.32 -2.24
N SER A 67 2.69 -3.62 -2.56
CA SER A 67 1.99 -3.09 -3.72
C SER A 67 1.92 -1.57 -3.73
N ILE A 68 1.70 -0.96 -2.56
CA ILE A 68 1.71 0.49 -2.39
C ILE A 68 3.09 1.06 -2.75
N GLY A 69 4.16 0.48 -2.21
CA GLY A 69 5.53 0.91 -2.52
C GLY A 69 5.87 0.79 -4.01
N ARG A 70 5.49 -0.33 -4.65
CA ARG A 70 5.66 -0.54 -6.09
C ARG A 70 4.86 0.47 -6.93
N TYR A 71 3.64 0.79 -6.50
CA TYR A 71 2.80 1.79 -7.17
C TYR A 71 3.42 3.19 -7.06
N LEU A 72 3.81 3.61 -5.85
CA LEU A 72 4.48 4.88 -5.60
C LEU A 72 5.74 5.05 -6.46
N GLY A 73 6.61 4.04 -6.48
CA GLY A 73 7.83 4.09 -7.30
C GLY A 73 7.55 4.22 -8.80
N LYS A 74 6.47 3.60 -9.30
CA LYS A 74 6.06 3.76 -10.70
C LYS A 74 5.55 5.18 -10.99
N GLU A 75 4.75 5.76 -10.11
CA GLU A 75 4.22 7.11 -10.31
C GLU A 75 5.35 8.16 -10.25
N ILE A 76 6.29 8.04 -9.31
CA ILE A 76 7.49 8.91 -9.26
C ILE A 76 8.29 8.79 -10.57
N LYS A 77 8.53 7.56 -11.05
CA LYS A 77 9.28 7.36 -12.29
C LYS A 77 8.57 7.96 -13.52
N LYS A 78 7.24 7.97 -13.54
CA LYS A 78 6.47 8.60 -14.62
C LYS A 78 6.56 10.12 -14.56
N SER A 79 6.54 10.73 -13.38
CA SER A 79 6.60 12.18 -13.23
C SER A 79 8.00 12.77 -13.49
N LEU A 80 9.04 11.92 -13.45
CA LEU A 80 10.43 12.31 -13.77
C LEU A 80 10.77 12.20 -15.27
N LYS A 81 9.83 11.72 -16.10
CA LYS A 81 9.95 11.72 -17.56
C LYS A 81 9.24 12.92 -18.16
#